data_AF-A0A7S3XQJ4-F1
#
_entry.id   AF-A0A7S3XQJ4-F1
#
_cell.length_a   1.000
_cell.length_b   1.000
_cell.length_c   1.000
_cell.angle_alpha   90.00
_cell.angle_beta   90.00
_cell.angle_gamma   90.00
#
_symmetry.space_group_name_H-M   'P 1'
#
loop_
_entity.id
_entity.type
_entity.pdbx_description
1 polymer ?
#
loop_
_entity_poly.entity_id
_entity_poly.type
_entity_poly.pdbx_seq_one_letter_code
_entity_poly.pdbx_strand_id
1 'polypeptide(L)'
;GRAALRDAAALAGLPRPEIITDGTALVLAYGLFRQDILKKEEEQHHQQQKKANEGNEADGSSETSGSHNILFLDFGHSAAQATVACFDAAGARVAAHEWTWAAAGSVLDDALFGHFAAELAGRGVDVGEGNPRAGARLRAACHRLKKT
;
A
#
# COMPACT_ATOMS: atom_id res chain seq x y z
N GLY A 1 -13.02 7.83 -11.31
CA GLY A 1 -13.51 8.18 -9.97
C GLY A 1 -14.54 7.16 -9.49
N ARG A 2 -14.92 7.17 -8.20
CA ARG A 2 -15.83 6.15 -7.60
C ARG A 2 -17.17 5.98 -8.34
N ALA A 3 -17.72 7.05 -8.90
CA ALA A 3 -18.94 6.99 -9.72
C ALA A 3 -18.75 6.13 -10.99
N ALA A 4 -17.71 6.43 -11.78
CA ALA A 4 -17.40 5.66 -12.99
C ALA A 4 -17.17 4.16 -12.72
N LEU A 5 -16.60 3.79 -11.57
CA LEU A 5 -16.46 2.39 -11.18
C LEU A 5 -17.82 1.72 -10.91
N ARG A 6 -18.75 2.44 -10.28
CA ARG A 6 -20.12 1.95 -10.07
C ARG A 6 -20.88 1.81 -11.38
N ASP A 7 -20.70 2.75 -12.31
CA ASP A 7 -21.31 2.69 -13.64
C ASP A 7 -20.78 1.49 -14.44
N ALA A 8 -19.45 1.27 -14.41
CA ALA A 8 -18.84 0.10 -15.03
C ALA A 8 -19.36 -1.21 -14.42
N ALA A 9 -19.53 -1.27 -13.09
CA ALA A 9 -20.12 -2.42 -12.42
C ALA A 9 -21.58 -2.66 -12.87
N ALA A 10 -22.37 -1.60 -13.01
CA ALA A 10 -23.73 -1.70 -13.51
C ALA A 10 -23.79 -2.21 -14.97
N LEU A 11 -22.90 -1.71 -15.84
CA LEU A 11 -22.79 -2.19 -17.23
C LEU A 11 -22.38 -3.67 -17.30
N ALA A 12 -21.56 -4.12 -16.36
CA ALA A 12 -21.18 -5.53 -16.22
C ALA A 12 -22.27 -6.40 -15.57
N GLY A 13 -23.43 -5.85 -15.20
CA GLY A 13 -24.51 -6.58 -14.56
C GLY A 13 -24.25 -6.93 -13.08
N LEU A 14 -23.30 -6.25 -12.43
CA LEU A 14 -22.96 -6.50 -11.02
C LEU A 14 -23.88 -5.71 -10.08
N PRO A 15 -24.37 -6.32 -8.99
CA PRO A 15 -25.17 -5.62 -7.98
C PRO A 15 -24.30 -4.58 -7.29
N ARG A 16 -24.84 -3.36 -7.13
CA ARG A 16 -24.18 -2.13 -6.65
C ARG A 16 -23.04 -2.39 -5.64
N PRO A 17 -21.79 -2.49 -6.08
CA PRO A 17 -20.70 -2.82 -5.19
C PRO A 17 -20.34 -1.63 -4.31
N GLU A 18 -19.93 -1.93 -3.08
CA GLU A 18 -19.26 -0.96 -2.24
C GLU A 18 -17.83 -0.76 -2.75
N ILE A 19 -17.46 0.50 -3.02
CA ILE A 19 -16.12 0.84 -3.49
C ILE A 19 -15.32 1.32 -2.28
N ILE A 20 -14.41 0.46 -1.81
CA ILE A 20 -13.46 0.76 -0.75
C ILE A 20 -12.09 1.10 -1.36
N THR A 21 -11.21 1.77 -0.58
CA THR A 21 -9.82 1.97 -0.98
C THR A 21 -9.00 0.72 -0.67
N ASP A 22 -7.94 0.48 -1.45
CA ASP A 22 -7.07 -0.68 -1.29
C ASP A 22 -6.44 -0.73 0.11
N GLY A 23 -6.03 0.42 0.64
CA GLY A 23 -5.54 0.54 2.02
C GLY A 23 -6.57 0.10 3.07
N THR A 24 -7.84 0.48 2.91
CA THR A 24 -8.92 0.02 3.80
C THR A 24 -9.21 -1.46 3.63
N ALA A 25 -9.20 -1.97 2.40
CA ALA A 25 -9.37 -3.40 2.12
C ALA A 25 -8.27 -4.23 2.80
N LEU A 26 -7.02 -3.77 2.75
CA LEU A 26 -5.87 -4.41 3.39
C LEU A 26 -5.99 -4.40 4.91
N VAL A 27 -6.41 -3.28 5.49
CA VAL A 27 -6.66 -3.15 6.94
C VAL A 27 -7.74 -4.11 7.40
N LEU A 28 -8.85 -4.22 6.66
CA LEU A 28 -9.92 -5.18 6.95
C LEU A 28 -9.43 -6.62 6.85
N ALA A 29 -8.71 -6.95 5.77
CA ALA A 29 -8.16 -8.29 5.57
C ALA A 29 -7.17 -8.68 6.68
N TYR A 30 -6.29 -7.76 7.06
CA TYR A 30 -5.35 -7.95 8.16
C TYR A 30 -6.09 -8.19 9.47
N GLY A 31 -7.07 -7.34 9.78
CA GLY A 31 -7.90 -7.45 10.98
C GLY A 31 -8.64 -8.79 11.07
N LEU A 32 -9.13 -9.32 9.95
CA LEU A 32 -9.77 -10.64 9.90
C LEU A 32 -8.77 -11.79 10.06
N PHE A 33 -7.60 -11.69 9.44
CA PHE A 33 -6.60 -12.77 9.45
C PHE A 33 -5.79 -12.85 10.74
N ARG A 34 -5.60 -11.73 11.45
CA ARG A 34 -4.68 -11.61 12.60
C ARG A 34 -5.42 -11.41 13.93
N GLN A 35 -6.70 -11.77 14.01
CA GLN A 35 -7.53 -11.53 15.20
C GLN A 35 -6.94 -12.13 16.48
N ASP A 36 -6.37 -13.33 16.40
CA ASP A 36 -5.80 -14.02 17.55
C ASP A 36 -4.51 -13.36 18.05
N ILE A 37 -3.70 -12.85 17.12
CA ILE A 37 -2.46 -12.14 17.40
C ILE A 37 -2.76 -10.79 18.03
N LEU A 38 -3.71 -10.04 17.45
CA LEU A 38 -4.14 -8.74 17.99
C LEU A 38 -4.66 -8.88 19.42
N LYS A 39 -5.49 -9.90 19.70
CA LYS A 39 -5.98 -10.18 21.06
C LYS A 39 -4.86 -10.52 22.05
N LYS A 40 -3.90 -11.36 21.65
CA LYS A 40 -2.74 -11.70 22.50
C LYS A 40 -1.88 -10.48 22.80
N GLU A 41 -1.65 -9.62 21.81
CA GLU A 41 -0.87 -8.40 21.98
C GLU A 41 -1.61 -7.39 22.87
N GLU A 42 -2.94 -7.27 22.74
CA GLU A 42 -3.78 -6.47 23.66
C GLU A 42 -3.67 -6.97 25.12
N GLU A 43 -3.78 -8.28 25.34
CA GLU A 43 -3.66 -8.90 26.65
C GLU A 43 -2.27 -8.71 27.27
N GLN A 44 -1.21 -8.83 26.48
CA GLN A 44 0.17 -8.60 26.92
C GLN A 44 0.40 -7.14 27.33
N HIS A 45 -0.07 -6.18 26.51
CA HIS A 45 -0.01 -4.76 26.83
C HIS A 45 -0.77 -4.45 28.13
N HIS A 46 -1.96 -5.01 28.31
CA HIS A 46 -2.76 -4.84 29.52
C HIS A 46 -2.08 -5.43 30.77
N GLN A 47 -1.37 -6.55 30.64
CA GLN A 47 -0.57 -7.15 31.73
C GLN A 47 0.68 -6.31 32.06
N GLN A 48 1.35 -5.74 31.06
CA GLN A 48 2.50 -4.86 31.27
C GLN A 48 2.10 -3.55 31.95
N GLN A 49 1.00 -2.92 31.54
CA GLN A 49 0.49 -1.70 32.17
C GLN A 49 0.03 -1.95 33.60
N LYS A 50 -0.60 -3.09 33.91
CA LYS A 50 -0.93 -3.45 35.30
C LYS A 50 0.30 -3.53 36.21
N LYS A 51 1.37 -4.18 35.73
CA LYS A 51 2.64 -4.24 36.47
C LYS A 51 3.34 -2.89 36.60
N ALA A 52 3.19 -1.99 35.62
CA ALA A 52 3.77 -0.65 35.65
C ALA A 52 3.00 0.33 36.56
N ASN A 53 1.69 0.16 36.71
CA ASN A 53 0.83 1.01 37.55
C ASN A 53 0.75 0.58 39.02
N GLU A 54 1.39 -0.51 39.43
CA GLU A 54 1.48 -0.93 40.84
C GLU A 54 2.33 0.04 41.72
N GLY A 55 2.77 1.20 41.19
CA GLY A 55 3.56 2.17 41.94
C GLY A 55 3.36 3.66 41.61
N ASN A 56 2.32 4.07 40.87
CA ASN A 56 2.13 5.49 40.52
C ASN A 56 0.67 5.95 40.63
N GLU A 57 0.40 6.93 41.50
CA GLU A 57 -0.88 7.62 41.58
C GLU A 57 -1.03 8.61 40.41
N ALA A 58 -2.26 8.76 39.93
CA ALA A 58 -2.62 9.18 38.58
C ALA A 58 -2.26 10.63 38.18
N ASP A 59 -1.72 10.80 36.97
CA ASP A 59 -1.89 12.01 36.16
C ASP A 59 -2.64 11.66 34.86
N GLY A 60 -3.67 12.46 34.57
CA GLY A 60 -4.77 12.16 33.67
C GLY A 60 -4.50 12.46 32.20
N SER A 61 -3.49 11.81 31.61
CA SER A 61 -3.40 11.69 30.16
C SER A 61 -3.92 10.31 29.72
N SER A 62 -4.92 10.28 28.85
CA SER A 62 -5.54 9.05 28.37
C SER A 62 -4.57 8.29 27.45
N GLU A 63 -3.66 7.51 28.03
CA GLU A 63 -2.94 6.48 27.28
C GLU A 63 -3.96 5.51 26.70
N THR A 64 -3.93 5.30 25.39
CA THR A 64 -4.77 4.31 24.70
C THR A 64 -4.23 2.91 25.00
N SER A 65 -4.44 2.46 26.23
CA SER A 65 -4.08 1.13 26.71
C SER A 65 -4.78 0.07 25.85
N GLY A 66 -4.00 -0.63 25.00
CA GLY A 66 -4.49 -1.68 24.11
C GLY A 66 -4.72 -1.29 22.64
N SER A 67 -4.21 -0.14 22.17
CA SER A 67 -4.24 0.18 20.74
C SER A 67 -2.99 -0.33 20.00
N HIS A 68 -3.20 -0.99 18.86
CA HIS A 68 -2.15 -1.49 17.97
C HIS A 68 -2.11 -0.66 16.69
N ASN A 69 -1.06 0.14 16.54
CA ASN A 69 -0.88 0.98 15.36
C ASN A 69 -0.02 0.25 14.31
N ILE A 70 -0.59 0.03 13.14
CA ILE A 70 0.04 -0.71 12.04
C ILE A 70 0.15 0.18 10.81
N LEU A 71 1.36 0.27 10.26
CA LEU A 71 1.63 0.92 8.98
C LEU A 71 1.70 -0.12 7.88
N PHE A 72 0.79 -0.01 6.91
CA PHE A 72 0.80 -0.79 5.69
C PHE A 72 1.50 0.01 4.59
N LEU A 73 2.54 -0.58 4.00
CA LEU A 73 3.27 -0.01 2.87
C LEU A 73 3.04 -0.89 1.63
N ASP A 74 2.54 -0.29 0.57
CA ASP A 74 2.34 -0.93 -0.73
C ASP A 74 3.17 -0.19 -1.79
N PHE A 75 4.01 -0.94 -2.51
CA PHE A 75 4.82 -0.41 -3.61
C PHE A 75 4.37 -1.06 -4.90
N GLY A 76 3.47 -0.37 -5.60
CA GLY A 76 2.90 -0.84 -6.85
C GLY A 76 3.69 -0.39 -8.08
N HIS A 77 3.15 -0.74 -9.25
CA HIS A 77 3.71 -0.29 -10.52
C HIS A 77 3.55 1.22 -10.72
N SER A 78 2.41 1.81 -10.36
CA SER A 78 2.07 3.20 -10.70
C SER A 78 2.02 4.16 -9.51
N ALA A 79 2.08 3.64 -8.28
CA ALA A 79 2.17 4.43 -7.06
C ALA A 79 2.76 3.59 -5.92
N ALA A 80 3.38 4.26 -4.96
CA ALA A 80 3.59 3.75 -3.62
C ALA A 80 2.53 4.35 -2.69
N GLN A 81 2.06 3.56 -1.72
CA GLN A 81 0.99 3.93 -0.79
C GLN A 81 1.36 3.56 0.64
N ALA A 82 0.93 4.39 1.57
CA ALA A 82 1.12 4.20 3.01
C ALA A 82 -0.23 4.38 3.71
N THR A 83 -0.65 3.38 4.50
CA THR A 83 -1.89 3.42 5.28
C THR A 83 -1.58 3.13 6.74
N VAL A 84 -1.89 4.05 7.65
CA VAL A 84 -1.78 3.81 9.10
C VAL A 84 -3.16 3.44 9.62
N ALA A 85 -3.27 2.33 10.32
CA ALA A 85 -4.48 1.91 11.00
C ALA A 85 -4.22 1.60 12.48
N CYS A 86 -5.18 1.96 13.31
CA CYS A 86 -5.25 1.61 14.71
C CYS A 86 -6.21 0.43 14.86
N PHE A 87 -5.79 -0.62 15.55
CA PHE A 87 -6.61 -1.75 15.95
C PHE A 87 -6.79 -1.71 17.46
N ASP A 88 -8.03 -1.82 17.92
CA ASP A 88 -8.37 -1.91 19.33
C ASP A 88 -9.59 -2.83 19.50
N ALA A 89 -10.09 -2.93 20.74
CA ALA A 89 -11.27 -3.73 21.05
C ALA A 89 -12.54 -3.32 20.28
N ALA A 90 -12.63 -2.09 19.76
CA ALA A 90 -13.75 -1.62 18.94
C ALA A 90 -13.57 -1.97 17.44
N GLY A 91 -12.37 -2.36 17.03
CA GLY A 91 -12.05 -2.84 15.69
C GLY A 91 -10.90 -2.07 15.04
N ALA A 92 -10.93 -1.97 13.71
CA ALA A 92 -9.89 -1.31 12.92
C ALA A 92 -10.35 0.08 12.46
N ARG A 93 -9.50 1.09 12.65
CA ARG A 93 -9.71 2.45 12.15
C ARG A 93 -8.50 2.93 11.37
N VAL A 94 -8.71 3.30 10.11
CA VAL A 94 -7.67 3.99 9.32
C VAL A 94 -7.50 5.41 9.88
N ALA A 95 -6.28 5.72 10.32
CA ALA A 95 -5.91 7.02 10.86
C ALA A 95 -5.39 7.97 9.77
N ALA A 96 -4.62 7.45 8.82
CA ALA A 96 -4.08 8.22 7.70
C ALA A 96 -3.85 7.33 6.48
N HIS A 97 -3.94 7.91 5.29
CA HIS A 97 -3.60 7.26 4.04
C HIS A 97 -2.96 8.28 3.10
N GLU A 98 -1.78 7.97 2.58
CA GLU A 98 -1.05 8.80 1.62
C GLU A 98 -0.54 7.95 0.47
N TRP A 99 -0.35 8.59 -0.68
CA TRP A 99 0.21 7.93 -1.87
C TRP A 99 1.10 8.88 -2.64
N THR A 100 2.05 8.30 -3.37
CA THR A 100 2.95 9.05 -4.26
C THR A 100 3.31 8.23 -5.49
N TRP A 101 3.32 8.88 -6.65
CA TRP A 101 3.81 8.29 -7.89
C TRP A 101 5.35 8.30 -7.97
N ALA A 102 6.02 9.17 -7.19
CA ALA A 102 7.46 9.37 -7.29
C ALA A 102 8.28 8.12 -6.92
N ALA A 103 7.71 7.23 -6.12
CA ALA A 103 8.32 5.96 -5.70
C ALA A 103 7.67 4.74 -6.38
N ALA A 104 6.99 4.93 -7.51
CA ALA A 104 6.34 3.85 -8.24
C ALA A 104 7.34 2.98 -9.01
N GLY A 105 7.02 1.69 -9.17
CA GLY A 105 7.86 0.77 -9.95
C GLY A 105 8.02 1.15 -11.43
N SER A 106 7.14 1.97 -11.99
CA SER A 106 7.23 2.52 -13.35
C SER A 106 8.34 3.56 -13.45
N VAL A 107 8.63 4.31 -12.39
CA VAL A 107 9.72 5.30 -12.36
C VAL A 107 11.06 4.59 -12.58
N LEU A 108 11.23 3.41 -11.98
CA LEU A 108 12.41 2.57 -12.23
C LEU A 108 12.41 1.99 -13.65
N ASP A 109 11.26 1.52 -14.15
CA ASP A 109 11.15 1.03 -15.53
C ASP A 109 11.55 2.11 -16.55
N ASP A 110 11.12 3.36 -16.33
CA ASP A 110 11.42 4.51 -17.18
C ASP A 110 12.89 4.92 -17.10
N ALA A 111 13.50 4.89 -15.90
CA ALA A 111 14.93 5.14 -15.74
C ALA A 111 15.78 4.10 -16.49
N LEU A 112 15.43 2.81 -16.36
CA LEU A 112 16.08 1.72 -17.10
C LEU A 112 15.91 1.88 -18.62
N PHE A 113 14.69 2.19 -19.05
CA PHE A 113 14.40 2.43 -20.46
C PHE A 113 15.23 3.60 -21.01
N GLY A 114 15.28 4.73 -20.30
CA GLY A 114 16.05 5.90 -20.69
C GLY A 114 17.54 5.61 -20.84
N HIS A 115 18.12 4.85 -19.90
CA HIS A 115 19.53 4.43 -19.97
C HIS A 115 19.82 3.60 -21.23
N PHE A 116 19.08 2.52 -21.46
CA PHE A 116 19.32 1.63 -22.60
C PHE A 116 18.91 2.24 -23.94
N ALA A 117 17.90 3.10 -23.95
CA ALA A 117 17.53 3.85 -25.16
C ALA A 117 18.68 4.75 -25.61
N ALA A 118 19.36 5.44 -24.67
CA ALA A 118 20.54 6.24 -24.98
C ALA A 118 21.71 5.39 -25.49
N GLU A 119 21.97 4.23 -24.87
CA GLU A 119 23.02 3.30 -25.33
C GLU A 119 22.75 2.78 -26.75
N LEU A 120 21.51 2.39 -27.03
CA LEU A 120 21.08 1.87 -28.34
C LEU A 120 21.07 2.95 -29.42
N ALA A 121 20.71 4.18 -29.08
CA ALA A 121 20.82 5.31 -30.00
C ALA A 121 22.27 5.55 -30.44
N GLY A 122 23.24 5.41 -29.52
CA GLY A 122 24.67 5.45 -29.84
C GLY A 122 25.13 4.35 -30.81
N ARG A 123 24.34 3.28 -30.96
CA ARG A 123 24.55 2.16 -31.90
C ARG A 123 23.67 2.24 -33.15
N GLY A 124 22.94 3.34 -33.35
CA GLY A 124 22.05 3.55 -34.49
C GLY A 124 20.72 2.80 -34.42
N VAL A 125 20.31 2.33 -33.25
CA VAL A 125 19.04 1.63 -33.04
C VAL A 125 18.02 2.60 -32.43
N ASP A 126 16.99 2.96 -33.19
CA ASP A 126 15.87 3.77 -32.70
C ASP A 126 14.84 2.91 -31.95
N VAL A 127 14.57 3.33 -30.71
CA VAL A 127 13.54 2.76 -29.81
C VAL A 127 12.56 3.83 -29.30
N GLY A 128 12.63 5.05 -29.84
CA GLY A 128 11.78 6.18 -29.52
C GLY A 128 10.46 6.17 -30.27
N GLU A 129 9.88 7.35 -30.50
CA GLU A 129 8.58 7.52 -31.16
C GLU A 129 8.56 7.02 -32.61
N GLY A 130 9.70 7.04 -33.30
CA GLY A 130 9.84 6.52 -34.66
C GLY A 130 9.69 5.00 -34.76
N ASN A 131 9.86 4.27 -33.65
CA ASN A 131 9.75 2.81 -33.61
C ASN A 131 9.10 2.30 -32.31
N PRO A 132 7.77 2.49 -32.15
CA PRO A 132 7.06 2.15 -30.93
C PRO A 132 7.11 0.66 -30.60
N ARG A 133 7.25 -0.20 -31.62
CA ARG A 133 7.39 -1.66 -31.42
C ARG A 133 8.73 -2.02 -30.79
N ALA A 134 9.82 -1.39 -31.21
CA ALA A 134 11.13 -1.59 -30.58
C ALA A 134 11.14 -1.02 -29.16
N GLY A 135 10.55 0.17 -28.96
CA GLY A 135 10.37 0.77 -27.63
C GLY A 135 9.59 -0.13 -26.67
N ALA A 136 8.47 -0.72 -27.11
CA ALA A 136 7.69 -1.66 -26.31
C ALA A 136 8.48 -2.93 -25.93
N ARG A 137 9.29 -3.47 -26.86
CA ARG A 137 10.16 -4.63 -26.58
C ARG A 137 11.24 -4.30 -25.55
N LEU A 138 11.84 -3.11 -25.64
CA LEU A 138 12.83 -2.64 -24.67
C LEU A 138 12.20 -2.44 -23.29
N ARG A 139 11.06 -1.76 -23.18
CA ARG A 139 10.33 -1.61 -21.90
C ARG A 139 10.01 -2.96 -21.25
N ALA A 140 9.57 -3.94 -22.04
CA ALA A 140 9.33 -5.29 -21.54
C ALA A 140 10.61 -5.98 -21.06
N ALA A 141 11.76 -5.71 -21.69
CA ALA A 141 13.06 -6.21 -21.23
C ALA A 141 13.50 -5.54 -19.93
N CYS A 142 13.37 -4.21 -19.81
CA CYS A 142 13.64 -3.48 -18.57
C CYS A 142 12.79 -3.99 -17.40
N HIS A 143 11.50 -4.24 -17.64
CA HIS A 143 10.59 -4.77 -16.62
C HIS A 143 10.96 -6.18 -16.16
N ARG A 144 11.55 -7.01 -17.03
CA ARG A 144 12.07 -8.33 -16.63
C ARG A 144 13.39 -8.20 -15.87
N LEU A 145 14.26 -7.29 -16.31
CA LEU A 145 15.55 -7.03 -15.69
C LEU A 145 15.40 -6.54 -14.23
N LYS A 146 14.41 -5.70 -13.92
CA LYS A 146 14.23 -5.25 -12.53
C LYS A 146 13.81 -6.37 -11.56
N LYS A 147 13.36 -7.52 -12.07
CA LYS A 147 12.88 -8.65 -11.27
C LYS A 147 13.96 -9.71 -11.03
N THR A 148 15.09 -9.62 -11.72
CA THR A 148 16.26 -10.50 -11.57
C THR A 148 17.27 -9.89 -10.62
#